data_AF-A0A7Y0KKN1-F1
#
_entry.id   AF-A0A7Y0KKN1-F1
#
_cell.length_a   1.000
_cell.length_b   1.000
_cell.length_c   1.000
_cell.angle_alpha   90.00
_cell.angle_beta   90.00
_cell.angle_gamma   90.00
#
_symmetry.space_group_name_H-M   'P 1'
#
loop_
_entity.id
_entity.type
_entity.pdbx_description
1 polymer ?
#
loop_
_entity_poly.entity_id
_entity_poly.type
_entity_poly.pdbx_seq_one_letter_code
_entity_poly.pdbx_strand_id
1 'polypeptide(L)'
;MPAGPVMAPLAPAPQRSTVPWIVAGVSVVVAVVLVAVGVLAARPAVIFGAPATTPVVTPTVTVGVPVPAVASSATGSSSGSSSGPSSSGPSSSGGSSSAALEAQVASDRSTVEGLVGEWVPQLSAKKDGLVADGITYDDAAILAHFTTLQGRDPSAVMLWSGDWPVFNGGNFWVVVHPQGFSTAAAANAWCDAQGFSSDDCFAKKLSHSGGPAGTTVQR
;
A
#
# COMPACT_ATOMS: atom_id res chain seq x y z
N MET A 1 0.88 68.93 22.58
CA MET A 1 1.68 67.93 21.82
C MET A 1 1.83 66.68 22.69
N PRO A 2 2.00 65.48 22.12
CA PRO A 2 1.23 64.31 22.57
C PRO A 2 1.73 63.69 23.88
N ALA A 3 0.77 63.20 24.67
CA ALA A 3 1.05 62.25 25.75
C ALA A 3 1.51 60.91 25.13
N GLY A 4 2.66 60.40 25.59
CA GLY A 4 3.15 59.09 25.16
C GLY A 4 2.30 57.93 25.68
N PRO A 5 2.31 56.77 25.00
CA PRO A 5 1.52 55.61 25.43
C PRO A 5 2.04 55.04 26.76
N VAL A 6 1.11 54.72 27.65
CA VAL A 6 1.40 54.06 28.93
C VAL A 6 1.80 52.61 28.67
N MET A 7 3.00 52.21 29.08
CA MET A 7 3.43 50.80 29.01
C MET A 7 2.61 49.96 29.99
N ALA A 8 1.95 48.91 29.47
CA ALA A 8 1.32 47.89 30.31
C ALA A 8 2.39 47.03 31.01
N PRO A 9 2.13 46.52 32.24
CA PRO A 9 3.04 45.63 32.92
C PRO A 9 3.18 44.29 32.20
N LEU A 10 4.40 43.78 32.10
CA LEU A 10 4.71 42.47 31.52
C LEU A 10 4.08 41.35 32.36
N ALA A 11 3.35 40.44 31.72
CA ALA A 11 2.85 39.24 32.37
C ALA A 11 4.01 38.29 32.72
N PRO A 12 3.97 37.58 33.88
CA PRO A 12 4.99 36.63 34.25
C PRO A 12 4.99 35.40 33.34
N ALA A 13 6.18 34.94 32.94
CA ALA A 13 6.34 33.73 32.14
C ALA A 13 6.00 32.46 32.96
N PRO A 14 5.40 31.43 32.35
CA PRO A 14 5.10 30.17 33.04
C PRO A 14 6.38 29.42 33.42
N GLN A 15 6.59 29.16 34.72
CA GLN A 15 7.71 28.34 35.20
C GLN A 15 7.58 26.90 34.69
N ARG A 16 8.62 26.38 34.04
CA ARG A 16 8.78 24.94 33.82
C ARG A 16 8.97 24.25 35.18
N SER A 17 7.94 23.54 35.62
CA SER A 17 8.02 22.69 36.81
C SER A 17 8.90 21.47 36.52
N THR A 18 10.06 21.42 37.15
CA THR A 18 11.00 20.28 37.08
C THR A 18 10.95 19.57 38.43
N VAL A 19 10.21 18.46 38.52
CA VAL A 19 10.14 17.64 39.73
C VAL A 19 10.72 16.25 39.43
N PRO A 20 11.86 15.87 40.05
CA PRO A 20 12.37 14.51 39.97
C PRO A 20 11.68 13.62 41.02
N TRP A 21 11.18 12.47 40.61
CA TRP A 21 10.74 11.41 41.54
C TRP A 21 11.51 10.13 41.29
N ILE A 22 12.49 9.88 42.16
CA ILE A 22 13.30 8.67 42.20
C ILE A 22 12.74 7.74 43.28
N VAL A 23 12.28 6.57 42.83
CA VAL A 23 12.24 5.25 43.52
C VAL A 23 11.40 5.08 44.81
N ALA A 24 10.28 4.39 44.62
CA ALA A 24 9.82 3.23 45.41
C ALA A 24 8.82 2.44 44.51
N GLY A 25 8.69 1.12 44.52
CA GLY A 25 9.40 0.04 45.21
C GLY A 25 8.85 -1.32 44.71
N VAL A 26 9.60 -2.41 44.94
CA VAL A 26 9.31 -3.78 44.46
C VAL A 26 7.92 -4.31 44.90
N SER A 27 7.11 -4.79 43.94
CA SER A 27 5.99 -5.79 44.03
C SER A 27 5.13 -5.66 42.75
N VAL A 28 4.68 -6.67 41.99
CA VAL A 28 4.55 -8.13 42.22
C VAL A 28 4.92 -8.88 40.93
N VAL A 29 5.79 -9.89 41.04
CA VAL A 29 5.77 -11.06 40.13
C VAL A 29 4.92 -12.14 40.84
N VAL A 30 4.24 -12.99 40.07
CA VAL A 30 3.35 -14.10 40.54
C VAL A 30 1.89 -13.73 40.84
N ALA A 31 1.14 -13.42 39.77
CA ALA A 31 -0.29 -13.74 39.52
C ALA A 31 -0.61 -13.17 38.12
N VAL A 32 -0.80 -13.93 37.04
CA VAL A 32 -1.59 -15.15 36.89
C VAL A 32 -0.81 -16.22 36.09
N VAL A 33 -0.38 -17.27 36.78
CA VAL A 33 -0.16 -18.59 36.16
C VAL A 33 -1.30 -19.47 36.70
N LEU A 34 -1.89 -20.31 35.83
CA LEU A 34 -3.06 -21.16 36.08
C LEU A 34 -4.44 -20.48 36.03
N VAL A 35 -4.93 -20.23 34.80
CA VAL A 35 -6.34 -20.54 34.47
C VAL A 35 -6.37 -21.41 33.21
N ALA A 36 -7.01 -22.58 33.35
CA ALA A 36 -7.45 -23.48 32.27
C ALA A 36 -6.40 -24.05 31.29
N VAL A 37 -5.72 -25.12 31.71
CA VAL A 37 -5.48 -26.24 30.80
C VAL A 37 -6.84 -26.89 30.47
N GLY A 38 -7.13 -27.07 29.18
CA GLY A 38 -8.10 -28.07 28.73
C GLY A 38 -9.36 -27.58 28.00
N VAL A 39 -9.25 -27.32 26.70
CA VAL A 39 -10.20 -27.87 25.71
C VAL A 39 -9.40 -28.40 24.51
N LEU A 40 -9.11 -29.70 24.54
CA LEU A 40 -8.72 -30.47 23.37
C LEU A 40 -9.98 -31.18 22.86
N ALA A 41 -10.12 -31.30 21.53
CA ALA A 41 -11.31 -31.75 20.80
C ALA A 41 -12.50 -30.75 20.82
N ALA A 42 -13.29 -30.63 19.75
CA ALA A 42 -13.33 -31.41 18.50
C ALA A 42 -13.29 -30.52 17.26
N ARG A 43 -12.58 -30.96 16.21
CA ARG A 43 -12.79 -30.44 14.85
C ARG A 43 -14.06 -31.11 14.30
N PRO A 44 -15.12 -30.39 13.89
CA PRO A 44 -16.19 -31.02 13.13
C PRO A 44 -15.61 -31.48 11.80
N ALA A 45 -15.60 -32.79 11.57
CA ALA A 45 -15.26 -33.35 10.28
C ALA A 45 -16.32 -32.90 9.27
N VAL A 46 -15.94 -32.02 8.34
CA VAL A 46 -16.82 -31.68 7.21
C VAL A 46 -16.95 -32.94 6.37
N ILE A 47 -18.15 -33.52 6.37
CA ILE A 47 -18.43 -34.79 5.72
C ILE A 47 -18.25 -34.60 4.21
N PHE A 48 -17.35 -35.39 3.62
CA PHE A 48 -17.18 -35.49 2.18
C PHE A 48 -18.47 -36.04 1.56
N GLY A 49 -19.28 -35.17 0.99
CA GLY A 49 -20.35 -35.56 0.07
C GLY A 49 -19.73 -36.13 -1.20
N ALA A 50 -19.98 -37.42 -1.47
CA ALA A 50 -19.56 -38.08 -2.70
C ALA A 50 -20.18 -37.42 -3.95
N PRO A 51 -19.52 -37.46 -5.12
CA PRO A 51 -19.93 -36.66 -6.27
C PRO A 51 -21.20 -37.17 -6.93
N ALA A 52 -22.19 -36.28 -7.09
CA ALA A 52 -23.32 -36.51 -7.98
C ALA A 52 -22.87 -36.30 -9.43
N THR A 53 -22.82 -37.40 -10.19
CA THR A 53 -22.56 -37.43 -11.63
C THR A 53 -23.56 -36.61 -12.43
N THR A 54 -23.06 -35.65 -13.23
CA THR A 54 -23.69 -35.16 -14.47
C THR A 54 -22.60 -34.89 -15.53
N PRO A 55 -22.93 -34.97 -16.83
CA PRO A 55 -21.95 -35.44 -17.82
C PRO A 55 -20.97 -34.37 -18.35
N VAL A 56 -19.77 -34.85 -18.67
CA VAL A 56 -18.80 -34.17 -19.54
C VAL A 56 -19.46 -33.92 -20.90
N VAL A 57 -19.67 -32.65 -21.26
CA VAL A 57 -19.97 -32.26 -22.63
C VAL A 57 -18.63 -32.05 -23.35
N THR A 58 -18.19 -33.07 -24.06
CA THR A 58 -17.01 -33.02 -24.91
C THR A 58 -17.27 -32.09 -26.09
N PRO A 59 -16.51 -30.99 -26.29
CA PRO A 59 -16.50 -30.34 -27.59
C PRO A 59 -15.74 -31.26 -28.57
N THR A 60 -16.49 -31.95 -29.42
CA THR A 60 -15.93 -32.74 -30.53
C THR A 60 -15.18 -31.79 -31.47
N VAL A 61 -13.84 -31.83 -31.44
CA VAL A 61 -13.01 -31.15 -32.43
C VAL A 61 -13.08 -31.96 -33.73
N THR A 62 -14.12 -31.71 -34.51
CA THR A 62 -14.26 -32.25 -35.86
C THR A 62 -13.21 -31.62 -36.76
N VAL A 63 -12.23 -32.41 -37.18
CA VAL A 63 -11.31 -32.05 -38.27
C VAL A 63 -12.14 -31.92 -39.56
N GLY A 64 -12.33 -30.68 -40.01
CA GLY A 64 -13.14 -30.35 -41.19
C GLY A 64 -12.43 -29.33 -42.08
N VAL A 65 -11.50 -29.81 -42.91
CA VAL A 65 -10.94 -29.00 -44.01
C VAL A 65 -11.95 -29.02 -45.15
N PRO A 66 -12.40 -27.84 -45.63
CA PRO A 66 -12.04 -27.49 -46.99
C PRO A 66 -11.69 -26.01 -47.19
N VAL A 67 -10.71 -25.77 -48.07
CA VAL A 67 -10.47 -24.48 -48.72
C VAL A 67 -11.68 -24.03 -49.56
N PRO A 68 -11.86 -22.71 -49.73
CA PRO A 68 -11.52 -22.18 -51.04
C PRO A 68 -10.65 -20.91 -50.98
N ALA A 69 -9.83 -20.72 -52.01
CA ALA A 69 -9.00 -19.53 -52.17
C ALA A 69 -9.79 -18.36 -52.76
N VAL A 70 -9.54 -17.14 -52.26
CA VAL A 70 -9.61 -15.91 -53.07
C VAL A 70 -8.37 -15.08 -52.78
N ALA A 71 -7.68 -14.66 -53.84
CA ALA A 71 -6.51 -13.81 -53.74
C ALA A 71 -6.91 -12.34 -53.59
N SER A 72 -6.09 -11.58 -52.87
CA SER A 72 -5.93 -10.14 -53.10
C SER A 72 -4.52 -9.74 -52.68
N SER A 73 -3.74 -9.29 -53.65
CA SER A 73 -2.35 -8.90 -53.48
C SER A 73 -2.23 -7.57 -52.75
N ALA A 74 -1.31 -7.48 -51.79
CA ALA A 74 -0.78 -6.20 -51.31
C ALA A 74 0.75 -6.30 -51.20
N THR A 75 1.44 -5.69 -52.16
CA THR A 75 2.89 -5.60 -52.25
C THR A 75 3.47 -4.82 -51.07
N GLY A 76 4.54 -5.33 -50.45
CA GLY A 76 5.16 -4.64 -49.30
C GLY A 76 6.50 -5.21 -48.81
N SER A 77 7.28 -5.89 -49.66
CA SER A 77 8.60 -6.38 -49.27
C SER A 77 9.66 -5.31 -49.45
N SER A 78 10.12 -4.70 -48.34
CA SER A 78 11.31 -3.85 -48.33
C SER A 78 12.33 -4.33 -47.30
N SER A 79 13.42 -4.89 -47.82
CA SER A 79 14.79 -4.82 -47.29
C SER A 79 15.03 -5.22 -45.82
N GLY A 80 15.70 -6.36 -45.65
CA GLY A 80 16.33 -6.69 -44.37
C GLY A 80 17.61 -5.87 -44.14
N SER A 81 18.05 -5.80 -42.88
CA SER A 81 19.47 -5.62 -42.53
C SER A 81 19.72 -6.17 -41.14
N SER A 82 20.82 -6.91 -41.01
CA SER A 82 21.30 -7.51 -39.77
C SER A 82 21.84 -6.47 -38.81
N SER A 83 21.39 -6.51 -37.55
CA SER A 83 22.07 -5.90 -36.42
C SER A 83 22.30 -7.00 -35.38
N GLY A 84 23.56 -7.19 -34.96
CA GLY A 84 23.94 -8.25 -34.03
C GLY A 84 23.41 -8.00 -32.61
N PRO A 85 23.61 -8.97 -31.69
CA PRO A 85 23.28 -8.79 -30.28
C PRO A 85 24.29 -7.81 -29.65
N SER A 86 24.00 -6.50 -29.76
CA SER A 86 24.64 -5.49 -28.93
C SER A 86 24.23 -5.73 -27.48
N SER A 87 25.20 -6.07 -26.64
CA SER A 87 25.01 -6.32 -25.21
C SER A 87 24.27 -5.17 -24.53
N SER A 88 23.01 -5.39 -24.17
CA SER A 88 22.22 -4.41 -23.41
C SER A 88 22.77 -4.27 -22.00
N GLY A 89 23.29 -3.09 -21.68
CA GLY A 89 23.54 -2.68 -20.30
C GLY A 89 22.22 -2.56 -19.49
N PRO A 90 22.31 -2.36 -18.16
CA PRO A 90 21.15 -2.36 -17.28
C PRO A 90 20.30 -1.09 -17.47
N SER A 91 19.35 -1.15 -18.42
CA SER A 91 18.34 -0.10 -18.60
C SER A 91 16.96 -0.64 -19.00
N SER A 92 16.86 -1.91 -19.39
CA SER A 92 15.58 -2.57 -19.66
C SER A 92 14.76 -2.88 -18.40
N SER A 93 15.43 -3.07 -17.25
CA SER A 93 14.76 -3.42 -15.98
C SER A 93 13.87 -2.28 -15.47
N GLY A 94 14.37 -1.04 -15.46
CA GLY A 94 13.64 0.13 -14.95
C GLY A 94 12.32 0.37 -15.70
N GLY A 95 12.37 0.44 -17.04
CA GLY A 95 11.16 0.63 -17.85
C GLY A 95 10.15 -0.52 -17.74
N SER A 96 10.61 -1.76 -17.54
CA SER A 96 9.72 -2.89 -17.27
C SER A 96 9.11 -2.83 -15.86
N SER A 97 9.83 -2.29 -14.88
CA SER A 97 9.34 -2.11 -13.50
C SER A 97 8.37 -0.95 -13.38
N SER A 98 8.60 0.18 -14.07
CA SER A 98 7.64 1.29 -14.10
C SER A 98 6.30 0.85 -14.70
N ALA A 99 6.33 0.12 -15.82
CA ALA A 99 5.13 -0.44 -16.45
C ALA A 99 4.41 -1.46 -15.55
N ALA A 100 5.14 -2.19 -14.71
CA ALA A 100 4.55 -3.10 -13.71
C ALA A 100 3.88 -2.34 -12.55
N LEU A 101 4.47 -1.23 -12.09
CA LEU A 101 3.87 -0.35 -11.08
C LEU A 101 2.61 0.35 -11.62
N GLU A 102 2.64 0.83 -12.86
CA GLU A 102 1.46 1.37 -13.55
C GLU A 102 0.35 0.31 -13.68
N ALA A 103 0.70 -0.90 -14.10
CA ALA A 103 -0.26 -2.01 -14.20
C ALA A 103 -0.84 -2.41 -12.83
N GLN A 104 -0.04 -2.35 -11.76
CA GLN A 104 -0.51 -2.60 -10.39
C GLN A 104 -1.51 -1.52 -9.95
N VAL A 105 -1.19 -0.24 -10.12
CA VAL A 105 -2.10 0.87 -9.81
C VAL A 105 -3.40 0.78 -10.64
N ALA A 106 -3.32 0.38 -11.91
CA ALA A 106 -4.49 0.16 -12.75
C ALA A 106 -5.36 -1.01 -12.26
N SER A 107 -4.76 -2.12 -11.83
CA SER A 107 -5.43 -3.27 -11.22
C SER A 107 -6.15 -2.89 -9.93
N ASP A 108 -5.46 -2.15 -9.05
CA ASP A 108 -5.93 -1.81 -7.71
C ASP A 108 -6.94 -0.65 -7.70
N ARG A 109 -7.09 0.06 -8.83
CA ARG A 109 -7.83 1.32 -8.89
C ARG A 109 -9.27 1.20 -8.37
N SER A 110 -10.01 0.16 -8.74
CA SER A 110 -11.41 -0.01 -8.31
C SER A 110 -11.54 -0.14 -6.79
N THR A 111 -10.59 -0.81 -6.14
CA THR A 111 -10.50 -0.93 -4.67
C THR A 111 -10.22 0.42 -4.02
N VAL A 112 -9.24 1.18 -4.55
CA VAL A 112 -8.86 2.49 -4.00
C VAL A 112 -9.95 3.55 -4.20
N GLU A 113 -10.61 3.58 -5.36
CA GLU A 113 -11.73 4.48 -5.64
C GLU A 113 -12.94 4.19 -4.73
N GLY A 114 -13.11 2.94 -4.27
CA GLY A 114 -14.11 2.55 -3.26
C GLY A 114 -13.87 3.11 -1.85
N LEU A 115 -12.70 3.72 -1.61
CA LEU A 115 -12.28 4.28 -0.31
C LEU A 115 -12.31 5.81 -0.29
N VAL A 116 -12.85 6.46 -1.34
CA VAL A 116 -13.00 7.93 -1.41
C VAL A 116 -13.88 8.44 -0.27
N GLY A 117 -13.32 9.32 0.56
CA GLY A 117 -13.97 9.89 1.74
C GLY A 117 -13.51 9.28 3.06
N GLU A 118 -12.94 8.08 3.04
CA GLU A 118 -12.50 7.32 4.22
C GLU A 118 -11.04 7.64 4.60
N TRP A 119 -10.67 7.29 5.84
CA TRP A 119 -9.29 7.16 6.27
C TRP A 119 -8.81 5.72 6.04
N VAL A 120 -7.58 5.56 5.55
CA VAL A 120 -6.93 4.26 5.32
C VAL A 120 -5.58 4.23 6.03
N PRO A 121 -5.10 3.05 6.46
CA PRO A 121 -3.71 2.86 6.87
C PRO A 121 -2.80 2.93 5.64
N GLN A 122 -1.92 3.93 5.58
CA GLN A 122 -0.88 4.03 4.55
C GLN A 122 0.38 3.33 5.04
N LEU A 123 0.83 2.30 4.30
CA LEU A 123 1.94 1.40 4.65
C LEU A 123 3.28 1.80 4.03
N SER A 124 3.27 2.61 2.97
CA SER A 124 4.49 3.16 2.36
C SER A 124 4.16 4.30 1.38
N ALA A 125 5.16 5.13 1.12
CA ALA A 125 5.24 5.98 -0.05
C ALA A 125 6.68 5.97 -0.55
N LYS A 126 6.90 5.54 -1.80
CA LYS A 126 8.22 5.51 -2.44
C LYS A 126 8.14 6.11 -3.84
N LYS A 127 9.26 6.60 -4.37
CA LYS A 127 9.39 7.13 -5.73
C LYS A 127 10.82 6.99 -6.22
N ASP A 128 11.02 7.05 -7.53
CA ASP A 128 12.35 7.02 -8.13
C ASP A 128 13.27 8.11 -7.53
N GLY A 129 14.52 7.74 -7.26
CA GLY A 129 15.54 8.58 -6.64
C GLY A 129 15.34 8.88 -5.15
N LEU A 130 14.29 8.36 -4.49
CA LEU A 130 14.11 8.52 -3.05
C LEU A 130 15.17 7.71 -2.29
N VAL A 131 15.80 8.31 -1.26
CA VAL A 131 16.67 7.58 -0.33
C VAL A 131 15.96 7.42 1.00
N ALA A 132 15.71 6.17 1.41
CA ALA A 132 15.13 5.80 2.70
C ALA A 132 15.70 4.47 3.17
N ASP A 133 15.90 4.29 4.48
CA ASP A 133 16.39 3.03 5.08
C ASP A 133 17.74 2.54 4.53
N GLY A 134 18.57 3.47 4.02
CA GLY A 134 19.83 3.17 3.34
C GLY A 134 19.69 2.69 1.89
N ILE A 135 18.47 2.62 1.36
CA ILE A 135 18.15 2.21 -0.01
C ILE A 135 17.85 3.46 -0.85
N THR A 136 18.52 3.58 -2.00
CA THR A 136 18.07 4.45 -3.09
C THR A 136 17.06 3.66 -3.92
N TYR A 137 15.83 4.14 -3.99
CA TYR A 137 14.74 3.49 -4.68
C TYR A 137 14.73 3.85 -6.17
N ASP A 138 14.87 2.84 -7.02
CA ASP A 138 14.41 2.85 -8.41
C ASP A 138 13.07 2.10 -8.52
N ASP A 139 12.41 2.12 -9.68
CA ASP A 139 11.12 1.43 -9.86
C ASP A 139 11.19 -0.09 -9.57
N ALA A 140 12.36 -0.73 -9.76
CA ALA A 140 12.55 -2.14 -9.44
C ALA A 140 12.57 -2.39 -7.92
N ALA A 141 13.27 -1.55 -7.15
CA ALA A 141 13.28 -1.57 -5.70
C ALA A 141 11.90 -1.22 -5.11
N ILE A 142 11.14 -0.33 -5.76
CA ILE A 142 9.78 0.04 -5.34
C ILE A 142 8.82 -1.13 -5.53
N LEU A 143 8.88 -1.81 -6.69
CA LEU A 143 8.08 -3.01 -6.94
C LEU A 143 8.43 -4.13 -5.95
N ALA A 144 9.72 -4.35 -5.67
CA ALA A 144 10.16 -5.33 -4.68
C ALA A 144 9.72 -4.99 -3.24
N HIS A 145 9.73 -3.70 -2.85
CA HIS A 145 9.17 -3.24 -1.58
C HIS A 145 7.66 -3.49 -1.50
N PHE A 146 6.92 -3.25 -2.58
CA PHE A 146 5.49 -3.55 -2.63
C PHE A 146 5.21 -5.05 -2.47
N THR A 147 5.93 -5.92 -3.19
CA THR A 147 5.82 -7.38 -3.01
C THR A 147 6.18 -7.81 -1.57
N THR A 148 7.15 -7.16 -0.95
CA THR A 148 7.51 -7.40 0.47
C THR A 148 6.37 -7.02 1.42
N LEU A 149 5.69 -5.89 1.16
CA LEU A 149 4.50 -5.50 1.92
C LEU A 149 3.34 -6.48 1.70
N GLN A 150 3.09 -6.92 0.46
CA GLN A 150 2.06 -7.95 0.18
C GLN A 150 2.35 -9.30 0.88
N GLY A 151 3.63 -9.62 1.12
CA GLY A 151 4.01 -10.76 1.95
C GLY A 151 3.62 -10.64 3.43
N ARG A 152 3.43 -9.41 3.94
CA ARG A 152 3.00 -9.11 5.32
C ARG A 152 1.50 -8.83 5.42
N ASP A 153 0.96 -8.07 4.47
CA ASP A 153 -0.47 -7.77 4.31
C ASP A 153 -0.90 -8.14 2.88
N PRO A 154 -1.43 -9.35 2.65
CA PRO A 154 -1.85 -9.81 1.32
C PRO A 154 -2.99 -9.00 0.70
N SER A 155 -3.63 -8.10 1.46
CA SER A 155 -4.64 -7.18 0.94
C SER A 155 -4.06 -5.83 0.51
N ALA A 156 -2.77 -5.56 0.74
CA ALA A 156 -2.17 -4.27 0.43
C ALA A 156 -2.28 -3.91 -1.07
N VAL A 157 -2.79 -2.71 -1.34
CA VAL A 157 -3.03 -2.16 -2.69
C VAL A 157 -2.19 -0.90 -2.92
N MET A 158 -1.89 -0.62 -4.19
CA MET A 158 -1.12 0.55 -4.62
C MET A 158 -1.98 1.62 -5.29
N LEU A 159 -1.66 2.88 -5.03
CA LEU A 159 -2.15 4.04 -5.78
C LEU A 159 -0.99 4.95 -6.20
N TRP A 160 -1.17 5.67 -7.31
CA TRP A 160 -0.26 6.73 -7.73
C TRP A 160 -0.69 8.06 -7.12
N SER A 161 0.13 8.66 -6.26
CA SER A 161 -0.25 9.88 -5.53
C SER A 161 -0.38 11.13 -6.41
N GLY A 162 0.08 11.08 -7.66
CA GLY A 162 -0.12 12.15 -8.64
C GLY A 162 -1.59 12.36 -9.04
N ASP A 163 -2.43 11.32 -8.91
CA ASP A 163 -3.86 11.37 -9.24
C ASP A 163 -4.71 12.00 -8.12
N TRP A 164 -4.13 12.29 -6.95
CA TRP A 164 -4.88 12.54 -5.71
C TRP A 164 -4.45 13.87 -5.05
N PRO A 165 -5.31 14.91 -5.02
CA PRO A 165 -4.94 16.24 -4.51
C PRO A 165 -4.65 16.27 -2.99
N VAL A 166 -5.01 15.20 -2.28
CA VAL A 166 -4.73 15.03 -0.85
C VAL A 166 -3.29 14.64 -0.53
N PHE A 167 -2.45 14.30 -1.50
CA PHE A 167 -1.03 13.98 -1.24
C PHE A 167 -0.14 15.21 -1.42
N ASN A 168 0.82 15.38 -0.52
CA ASN A 168 1.83 16.43 -0.66
C ASN A 168 2.93 15.97 -1.63
N GLY A 169 3.43 16.88 -2.46
CA GLY A 169 4.56 16.65 -3.37
C GLY A 169 4.28 15.81 -4.62
N GLY A 170 3.15 15.07 -4.67
CA GLY A 170 2.78 14.21 -5.79
C GLY A 170 3.79 13.10 -6.10
N ASN A 171 3.53 12.33 -7.16
CA ASN A 171 4.52 11.44 -7.78
C ASN A 171 5.17 10.39 -6.85
N PHE A 172 4.37 9.80 -5.95
CA PHE A 172 4.76 8.63 -5.15
C PHE A 172 3.88 7.43 -5.49
N TRP A 173 4.50 6.26 -5.57
CA TRP A 173 3.84 4.97 -5.44
C TRP A 173 3.50 4.77 -3.96
N VAL A 174 2.22 4.84 -3.63
CA VAL A 174 1.71 4.78 -2.26
C VAL A 174 1.03 3.43 -2.05
N VAL A 175 1.38 2.75 -0.97
CA VAL A 175 0.78 1.46 -0.59
C VAL A 175 -0.14 1.68 0.60
N VAL A 176 -1.36 1.17 0.54
CA VAL A 176 -2.37 1.28 1.59
C VAL A 176 -3.01 -0.07 1.89
N HIS A 177 -3.49 -0.24 3.12
CA HIS A 177 -4.41 -1.32 3.44
C HIS A 177 -5.85 -0.91 3.05
N PRO A 178 -6.59 -1.70 2.26
CA PRO A 178 -7.86 -1.29 1.65
C PRO A 178 -9.07 -1.38 2.61
N GLN A 179 -8.87 -1.11 3.90
CA GLN A 179 -9.97 -0.96 4.86
C GLN A 179 -10.21 0.53 5.13
N GLY A 180 -11.42 0.99 4.82
CA GLY A 180 -11.88 2.34 5.15
C GLY A 180 -12.26 2.49 6.61
N PHE A 181 -11.91 3.63 7.19
CA PHE A 181 -12.22 4.02 8.56
C PHE A 181 -12.79 5.44 8.61
N SER A 182 -13.86 5.62 9.38
CA SER A 182 -14.51 6.92 9.57
C SER A 182 -13.64 7.97 10.28
N THR A 183 -12.55 7.56 10.94
CA THR A 183 -11.62 8.46 11.65
C THR A 183 -10.16 8.03 11.47
N ALA A 184 -9.27 9.02 11.46
CA ALA A 184 -7.82 8.80 11.45
C ALA A 184 -7.35 7.96 12.64
N ALA A 185 -7.93 8.16 13.83
CA ALA A 185 -7.60 7.41 15.03
C ALA A 185 -7.88 5.91 14.89
N ALA A 186 -8.95 5.52 14.19
CA ALA A 186 -9.27 4.11 13.96
C ALA A 186 -8.33 3.46 12.93
N ALA A 187 -7.94 4.18 11.87
CA ALA A 187 -6.91 3.71 10.93
C ALA A 187 -5.53 3.57 11.62
N ASN A 188 -5.17 4.51 12.49
CA ASN A 188 -3.95 4.42 13.30
C ASN A 188 -3.98 3.26 14.30
N ALA A 189 -5.11 3.03 14.98
CA ALA A 189 -5.28 1.89 15.87
C ALA A 189 -5.18 0.53 15.13
N TRP A 190 -5.52 0.48 13.84
CA TRP A 190 -5.22 -0.69 13.00
C TRP A 190 -3.71 -0.85 12.77
N CYS A 191 -2.96 0.23 12.48
CA CYS A 191 -1.51 0.17 12.36
C CYS A 191 -0.85 -0.41 13.64
N ASP A 192 -1.32 0.03 14.81
CA ASP A 192 -0.89 -0.50 16.12
C ASP A 192 -1.23 -1.99 16.27
N ALA A 193 -2.46 -2.40 15.95
CA ALA A 193 -2.90 -3.79 16.04
C ALA A 193 -2.13 -4.74 15.11
N GLN A 194 -1.67 -4.26 13.95
CA GLN A 194 -0.82 -5.02 13.02
C GLN A 194 0.68 -4.90 13.31
N GLY A 195 1.08 -4.18 14.37
CA GLY A 195 2.47 -4.03 14.78
C GLY A 195 3.35 -3.30 13.77
N PHE A 196 2.82 -2.35 13.00
CA PHE A 196 3.63 -1.44 12.19
C PHE A 196 4.18 -0.30 13.08
N SER A 197 5.41 0.16 12.84
CA SER A 197 5.95 1.32 13.57
C SER A 197 5.22 2.62 13.18
N SER A 198 5.49 3.72 13.90
CA SER A 198 5.00 5.07 13.56
C SER A 198 5.48 5.57 12.20
N ASP A 199 6.65 5.08 11.75
CA ASP A 199 7.28 5.47 10.49
C ASP A 199 6.80 4.59 9.32
N ASP A 200 6.40 3.34 9.60
CA ASP A 200 5.91 2.38 8.60
C ASP A 200 4.40 2.49 8.32
N CYS A 201 3.59 3.05 9.24
CA CYS A 201 2.14 3.09 9.06
C CYS A 201 1.47 4.27 9.77
N PHE A 202 0.70 5.05 9.02
CA PHE A 202 -0.07 6.18 9.51
C PHE A 202 -1.38 6.37 8.73
N ALA A 203 -2.32 7.12 9.31
CA ALA A 203 -3.64 7.35 8.73
C ALA A 203 -3.58 8.39 7.61
N LYS A 204 -4.09 8.01 6.45
CA LYS A 204 -4.24 8.85 5.25
C LYS A 204 -5.70 8.96 4.86
N LYS A 205 -6.21 10.16 4.62
CA LYS A 205 -7.55 10.36 4.05
C LYS A 205 -7.47 10.36 2.52
N LEU A 206 -8.32 9.56 1.85
CA LEU A 206 -8.45 9.55 0.39
C LEU A 206 -9.60 10.45 -0.06
N SER A 207 -9.37 11.31 -1.04
CA SER A 207 -10.37 12.24 -1.60
C SER A 207 -9.88 12.84 -2.93
N HIS A 208 -10.81 13.03 -3.86
CA HIS A 208 -10.61 13.80 -5.11
C HIS A 208 -10.83 15.31 -4.93
N SER A 209 -11.05 15.76 -3.70
CA SER A 209 -11.34 17.17 -3.36
C SER A 209 -10.60 17.62 -2.11
N GLY A 210 -10.33 18.92 -2.03
CA GLY A 210 -9.49 19.53 -1.00
C GLY A 210 -8.01 19.55 -1.40
N GLY A 211 -7.13 19.54 -0.41
CA GLY A 211 -5.67 19.49 -0.56
C GLY A 211 -5.04 18.66 0.55
N PRO A 212 -3.71 18.65 0.69
CA PRO A 212 -3.03 17.79 1.66
C PRO A 212 -3.25 18.19 3.13
N ALA A 213 -3.68 19.42 3.41
CA ALA A 213 -3.93 19.91 4.77
C ALA A 213 -5.01 19.09 5.48
N GLY A 214 -4.69 18.51 6.64
CA GLY A 214 -5.62 17.74 7.47
C GLY A 214 -5.99 16.35 6.93
N THR A 215 -5.25 15.82 5.94
CA THR A 215 -5.51 14.51 5.31
C THR A 215 -4.49 13.44 5.70
N THR A 216 -3.62 13.73 6.67
CA THR A 216 -2.58 12.82 7.17
C THR A 216 -2.48 13.01 8.67
N VAL A 217 -2.43 11.91 9.43
CA VAL A 217 -2.29 11.93 10.90
C VAL A 217 -1.29 10.85 11.32
N GLN A 218 -0.12 11.28 11.79
CA GLN A 218 0.93 10.41 12.35
C GLN A 218 0.47 9.73 13.67
N ARG A 219 1.29 8.79 14.16
CA ARG A 219 1.23 8.21 15.51
C ARG A 219 2.40 8.73 16.34
#